data_AF-A0A929E6H6-F1
#
_entry.id   AF-A0A929E6H6-F1
#
_cell.length_a   1.000
_cell.length_b   1.000
_cell.length_c   1.000
_cell.angle_alpha   90.00
_cell.angle_beta   90.00
_cell.angle_gamma   90.00
#
_symmetry.space_group_name_H-M   'P 1'
#
loop_
_entity.id
_entity.type
_entity.pdbx_description
1 polymer ?
#
loop_
_entity_poly.entity_id
_entity_poly.type
_entity_poly.pdbx_seq_one_letter_code
_entity_poly.pdbx_strand_id
1 'polypeptide(L)'
;MNSGINPYAFAVNSPLLDAFAIPLRTLVNHNWMASPYLPTAQLVFAIVERVVPQNITIFQIAAVGFDLLTGWLVLDILCMLGLPRWNVLVYLWNPLVIIEFSHSAHVDAVMISFMMLAFWFLIKESNQSKAYLSGSVFALAAAILTKFLPILLLPIFWWRWGWEKRMVFFILLVLALGVFIPGAGWGIFGPVDGTGIFGALRIYIQGWNYNGSIYHWLEVWLSGYATPGAVPIDLVGKAPIYIAKAITIALLGSAALLTGWLSWRIVKFEHYTLDDRNLALIRLALLPLGAYLLLTATVHPWYVTLIVPLTTFLIPKDDESIGIKRFLWPWIYFSIAVTLSYLTYLDPVNLREFRWVRLMEYIPFYGLLGWAVIQYIRESKKTQSLLV
;
A
#
# COMPACT_ATOMS: atom_id res chain seq x y z
N MET A 1 -22.46 -6.34 9.03
CA MET A 1 -22.11 -6.11 10.45
C MET A 1 -23.17 -5.34 11.21
N ASN A 2 -23.64 -4.17 10.75
CA ASN A 2 -24.67 -3.41 11.46
C ASN A 2 -25.99 -4.19 11.60
N SER A 3 -26.34 -4.99 10.60
CA SER A 3 -27.52 -5.88 10.62
C SER A 3 -27.18 -7.34 10.97
N GLY A 4 -26.05 -7.59 11.64
CA GLY A 4 -25.63 -8.97 12.01
C GLY A 4 -25.12 -9.85 10.86
N ILE A 5 -25.15 -9.36 9.60
CA ILE A 5 -24.66 -10.12 8.44
C ILE A 5 -23.13 -10.07 8.35
N ASN A 6 -22.52 -11.23 8.12
CA ASN A 6 -21.10 -11.36 7.83
C ASN A 6 -20.77 -10.78 6.44
N PRO A 7 -19.91 -9.74 6.33
CA PRO A 7 -19.64 -9.05 5.06
C PRO A 7 -18.90 -9.89 4.02
N TYR A 8 -18.39 -11.06 4.39
CA TYR A 8 -17.66 -11.97 3.50
C TYR A 8 -18.51 -13.17 3.05
N ALA A 9 -19.74 -13.32 3.58
CA ALA A 9 -20.57 -14.50 3.31
C ALA A 9 -21.29 -14.44 1.95
N PHE A 10 -21.57 -13.23 1.44
CA PHE A 10 -22.39 -13.04 0.25
C PHE A 10 -21.79 -11.99 -0.68
N ALA A 11 -21.91 -12.24 -1.99
CA ALA A 11 -21.70 -11.21 -3.01
C ALA A 11 -22.70 -10.07 -2.85
N VAL A 12 -22.29 -8.85 -3.25
CA VAL A 12 -23.14 -7.66 -3.11
C VAL A 12 -24.46 -7.81 -3.84
N ASN A 13 -24.53 -8.50 -4.98
CA ASN A 13 -25.74 -8.72 -5.78
C ASN A 13 -26.56 -9.95 -5.34
N SER A 14 -26.23 -10.60 -4.23
CA SER A 14 -26.96 -11.77 -3.75
C SER A 14 -28.42 -11.44 -3.41
N PRO A 15 -29.42 -12.20 -3.88
CA PRO A 15 -30.82 -12.00 -3.51
C PRO A 15 -31.08 -12.10 -2.00
N LEU A 16 -30.21 -12.81 -1.26
CA LEU A 16 -30.30 -12.93 0.20
C LEU A 16 -30.10 -11.59 0.93
N LEU A 17 -29.57 -10.57 0.25
CA LEU A 17 -29.38 -9.22 0.78
C LEU A 17 -30.51 -8.26 0.39
N ASP A 18 -31.56 -8.72 -0.31
CA ASP A 18 -32.62 -7.83 -0.83
C ASP A 18 -33.43 -7.14 0.26
N ALA A 19 -33.61 -7.79 1.41
CA ALA A 19 -34.21 -7.17 2.60
C ALA A 19 -33.40 -5.99 3.17
N PHE A 20 -32.14 -5.84 2.76
CA PHE A 20 -31.22 -4.77 3.19
C PHE A 20 -30.81 -3.85 2.04
N ALA A 21 -31.49 -3.95 0.89
CA ALA A 21 -31.14 -3.16 -0.28
C ALA A 21 -31.34 -1.66 -0.03
N ILE A 22 -30.32 -0.89 -0.42
CA ILE A 22 -30.33 0.58 -0.42
C ILE A 22 -30.06 1.06 -1.85
N PRO A 23 -30.47 2.28 -2.23
CA PRO A 23 -30.25 2.79 -3.59
C PRO A 23 -28.77 2.73 -4.03
N LEU A 24 -27.83 2.93 -3.10
CA LEU A 24 -26.39 2.88 -3.38
C LEU A 24 -25.88 1.48 -3.80
N ARG A 25 -26.59 0.40 -3.45
CA ARG A 25 -26.18 -0.99 -3.75
C ARG A 25 -26.08 -1.24 -5.25
N THR A 26 -26.91 -0.58 -6.07
CA THR A 26 -26.90 -0.73 -7.53
C THR A 26 -25.73 -0.02 -8.21
N LEU A 27 -25.09 0.92 -7.51
CA LEU A 27 -23.93 1.67 -8.01
C LEU A 27 -22.59 0.99 -7.69
N VAL A 28 -22.61 -0.14 -6.98
CA VAL A 28 -21.39 -0.86 -6.60
C VAL A 28 -20.78 -1.54 -7.82
N ASN A 29 -19.55 -1.12 -8.16
CA ASN A 29 -18.73 -1.83 -9.14
C ASN A 29 -18.41 -3.24 -8.66
N HIS A 30 -18.33 -4.20 -9.59
CA HIS A 30 -18.10 -5.61 -9.27
C HIS A 30 -19.08 -6.17 -8.22
N ASN A 31 -20.38 -5.82 -8.32
CA ASN A 31 -21.39 -6.29 -7.36
C ASN A 31 -21.52 -7.82 -7.27
N TRP A 32 -20.92 -8.57 -8.19
CA TRP A 32 -20.86 -10.03 -8.19
C TRP A 32 -19.88 -10.62 -7.17
N MET A 33 -19.07 -9.81 -6.49
CA MET A 33 -18.15 -10.29 -5.45
C MET A 33 -18.52 -9.84 -4.03
N ALA A 34 -18.10 -10.62 -3.03
CA ALA A 34 -18.17 -10.21 -1.63
C ALA A 34 -17.09 -9.16 -1.29
N SER A 35 -17.15 -8.60 -0.08
CA SER A 35 -16.29 -7.46 0.29
C SER A 35 -14.78 -7.80 0.23
N PRO A 36 -13.96 -6.99 -0.44
CA PRO A 36 -12.50 -7.14 -0.45
C PRO A 36 -11.81 -6.57 0.81
N TYR A 37 -12.54 -5.81 1.62
CA TYR A 37 -12.00 -5.07 2.75
C TYR A 37 -12.02 -5.88 4.04
N LEU A 38 -10.92 -5.84 4.78
CA LEU A 38 -10.67 -6.61 5.99
C LEU A 38 -11.31 -6.00 7.26
N PRO A 39 -11.28 -6.68 8.42
CA PRO A 39 -12.07 -6.31 9.61
C PRO A 39 -11.96 -4.86 10.09
N THR A 40 -10.79 -4.22 10.05
CA THR A 40 -10.64 -2.81 10.46
C THR A 40 -11.44 -1.89 9.54
N ALA A 41 -11.34 -2.10 8.22
CA ALA A 41 -12.11 -1.33 7.24
C ALA A 41 -13.61 -1.54 7.45
N GLN A 42 -14.04 -2.79 7.66
CA GLN A 42 -15.43 -3.09 7.98
C GLN A 42 -15.91 -2.33 9.21
N LEU A 43 -15.10 -2.31 10.28
CA LEU A 43 -15.45 -1.63 11.52
C LEU A 43 -15.60 -0.12 11.29
N VAL A 44 -14.68 0.49 10.55
CA VAL A 44 -14.77 1.91 10.18
C VAL A 44 -16.05 2.18 9.38
N PHE A 45 -16.34 1.37 8.35
CA PHE A 45 -17.59 1.52 7.58
C PHE A 45 -18.83 1.38 8.45
N ALA A 46 -18.85 0.41 9.36
CA ALA A 46 -19.95 0.17 10.28
C ALA A 46 -20.15 1.31 11.29
N ILE A 47 -19.07 1.95 11.75
CA ILE A 47 -19.14 3.13 12.62
C ILE A 47 -19.66 4.33 11.83
N VAL A 48 -19.07 4.63 10.67
CA VAL A 48 -19.47 5.78 9.82
C VAL A 48 -20.94 5.68 9.42
N GLU A 49 -21.38 4.50 8.98
CA GLU A 49 -22.79 4.23 8.61
C GLU A 49 -23.76 4.39 9.79
N ARG A 50 -23.32 4.22 11.05
CA ARG A 50 -24.18 4.47 12.23
C ARG A 50 -24.31 5.95 12.57
N VAL A 51 -23.34 6.78 12.20
CA VAL A 51 -23.38 8.22 12.48
C VAL A 51 -24.38 8.91 11.57
N VAL A 52 -24.24 8.72 10.25
CA VAL A 52 -25.20 9.18 9.25
C VAL A 52 -25.39 8.08 8.21
N PRO A 53 -26.49 7.29 8.31
CA PRO A 53 -26.74 6.19 7.38
C PRO A 53 -26.86 6.65 5.92
N GLN A 54 -26.38 5.81 5.00
CA GLN A 54 -26.53 5.94 3.55
C GLN A 54 -26.04 7.27 2.97
N ASN A 55 -25.07 7.91 3.61
CA ASN A 55 -24.58 9.24 3.23
C ASN A 55 -23.10 9.19 2.81
N ILE A 56 -22.83 9.40 1.52
CA ILE A 56 -21.45 9.36 0.98
C ILE A 56 -20.57 10.45 1.60
N THR A 57 -21.13 11.63 1.90
CA THR A 57 -20.38 12.75 2.48
C THR A 57 -19.81 12.41 3.86
N ILE A 58 -20.49 11.57 4.67
CA ILE A 58 -19.91 11.16 5.96
C ILE A 58 -18.68 10.26 5.77
N PHE A 59 -18.64 9.46 4.70
CA PHE A 59 -17.45 8.66 4.35
C PHE A 59 -16.31 9.56 3.86
N GLN A 60 -16.61 10.59 3.06
CA GLN A 60 -15.62 11.60 2.65
C GLN A 60 -15.04 12.35 3.86
N ILE A 61 -15.89 12.81 4.78
CA ILE A 61 -15.46 13.48 6.02
C ILE A 61 -14.57 12.54 6.87
N ALA A 62 -14.96 11.27 7.00
CA ALA A 62 -14.16 10.28 7.72
C ALA A 62 -12.80 10.06 7.04
N ALA A 63 -12.76 9.92 5.71
CA ALA A 63 -11.52 9.77 4.96
C ALA A 63 -10.59 10.99 5.12
N VAL A 64 -11.13 12.22 5.07
CA VAL A 64 -10.40 13.46 5.36
C VAL A 64 -9.86 13.45 6.79
N GLY A 65 -10.63 12.98 7.77
CA GLY A 65 -10.17 12.86 9.16
C GLY A 65 -8.94 11.96 9.29
N PHE A 66 -8.93 10.80 8.63
CA PHE A 66 -7.78 9.89 8.60
C PHE A 66 -6.60 10.43 7.78
N ASP A 67 -6.86 11.17 6.70
CA ASP A 67 -5.84 11.86 5.91
C ASP A 67 -5.13 12.95 6.73
N LEU A 68 -5.89 13.81 7.42
CA LEU A 68 -5.34 14.83 8.30
C LEU A 68 -4.60 14.23 9.50
N LEU A 69 -5.09 13.12 10.06
CA LEU A 69 -4.36 12.35 11.07
C LEU A 69 -3.01 11.87 10.53
N THR A 70 -2.96 11.36 9.29
CA THR A 70 -1.70 10.98 8.63
C THR A 70 -0.76 12.17 8.52
N GLY A 71 -1.25 13.33 8.04
CA GLY A 71 -0.46 14.56 7.95
C GLY A 71 0.11 15.00 9.30
N TRP A 72 -0.69 14.95 10.36
CA TRP A 72 -0.23 15.25 11.72
C TRP A 72 0.84 14.26 12.21
N LEU A 73 0.64 12.96 11.99
CA LEU A 73 1.62 11.92 12.36
C LEU A 73 2.94 12.12 11.63
N VAL A 74 2.92 12.40 10.32
CA VAL A 74 4.12 12.70 9.53
C VAL A 74 4.82 13.93 10.09
N LEU A 75 4.09 15.03 10.34
CA LEU A 75 4.65 16.26 10.91
C LEU A 75 5.34 16.02 12.26
N ASP A 76 4.71 15.27 13.15
CA ASP A 76 5.27 14.96 14.47
C ASP A 76 6.51 14.06 14.36
N ILE A 77 6.49 13.06 13.46
CA ILE A 77 7.67 12.23 13.18
C ILE A 77 8.82 13.06 12.61
N LEU A 78 8.55 13.97 11.66
CA LEU A 78 9.56 14.88 11.13
C LEU A 78 10.19 15.70 12.26
N CYS A 79 9.39 16.20 13.19
CA CYS A 79 9.89 16.95 14.35
C CYS A 79 10.74 16.07 15.29
N MET A 80 10.30 14.83 15.57
CA MET A 80 11.06 13.89 16.42
C MET A 80 12.41 13.51 15.80
N LEU A 81 12.50 13.44 14.47
CA LEU A 81 13.72 13.07 13.75
C LEU A 81 14.61 14.27 13.37
N GLY A 82 14.24 15.49 13.78
CA GLY A 82 14.97 16.72 13.46
C GLY A 82 14.95 17.09 11.97
N LEU A 83 13.94 16.64 11.22
CA LEU A 83 13.77 16.97 9.80
C LEU A 83 12.96 18.26 9.61
N PRO A 84 13.15 18.98 8.49
CA PRO A 84 12.37 20.18 8.21
C PRO A 84 10.87 19.89 8.16
N ARG A 85 10.10 20.62 8.98
CA ARG A 85 8.64 20.41 9.13
C ARG A 85 7.87 20.62 7.83
N TRP A 86 8.35 21.50 6.96
CA TRP A 86 7.72 21.79 5.67
C TRP A 86 7.73 20.59 4.72
N ASN A 87 8.51 19.54 4.99
CA ASN A 87 8.50 18.30 4.21
C ASN A 87 7.12 17.62 4.19
N VAL A 88 6.28 17.86 5.22
CA VAL A 88 4.90 17.37 5.26
C VAL A 88 4.07 17.84 4.05
N LEU A 89 4.43 18.97 3.44
CA LEU A 89 3.73 19.51 2.27
C LEU A 89 3.84 18.58 1.05
N VAL A 90 4.89 17.77 0.95
CA VAL A 90 4.99 16.74 -0.11
C VAL A 90 3.81 15.76 -0.05
N TYR A 91 3.27 15.50 1.15
CA TYR A 91 2.08 14.67 1.35
C TYR A 91 0.80 15.49 1.26
N LEU A 92 0.67 16.53 2.08
CA LEU A 92 -0.59 17.31 2.21
C LEU A 92 -0.98 18.06 0.94
N TRP A 93 -0.01 18.41 0.08
CA TRP A 93 -0.28 19.09 -1.20
C TRP A 93 -0.20 18.16 -2.40
N ASN A 94 -0.11 16.84 -2.19
CA ASN A 94 -0.11 15.90 -3.29
C ASN A 94 -1.52 15.83 -3.93
N PRO A 95 -1.69 16.18 -5.22
CA PRO A 95 -3.02 16.22 -5.83
C PRO A 95 -3.73 14.87 -5.86
N LEU A 96 -2.97 13.77 -6.02
CA LEU A 96 -3.50 12.42 -5.97
C LEU A 96 -4.09 12.14 -4.58
N VAL A 97 -3.34 12.39 -3.49
CA VAL A 97 -3.84 12.21 -2.11
C VAL A 97 -5.16 12.95 -1.87
N ILE A 98 -5.22 14.22 -2.29
CA ILE A 98 -6.43 15.05 -2.12
C ILE A 98 -7.62 14.44 -2.86
N ILE A 99 -7.44 14.05 -4.13
CA ILE A 99 -8.53 13.46 -4.94
C ILE A 99 -8.96 12.12 -4.35
N GLU A 100 -8.02 11.21 -4.04
CA GLU A 100 -8.36 9.87 -3.59
C GLU A 100 -9.07 9.88 -2.22
N PHE A 101 -8.65 10.76 -1.30
CA PHE A 101 -9.17 10.73 0.07
C PHE A 101 -10.32 11.71 0.28
N SER A 102 -10.16 12.97 -0.14
CA SER A 102 -11.19 14.00 0.11
C SER A 102 -12.38 13.86 -0.82
N HIS A 103 -12.14 13.55 -2.10
CA HIS A 103 -13.20 13.40 -3.10
C HIS A 103 -13.72 11.96 -3.17
N SER A 104 -12.84 10.97 -3.40
CA SER A 104 -13.26 9.58 -3.65
C SER A 104 -13.51 8.75 -2.39
N ALA A 105 -13.18 9.27 -1.19
CA ALA A 105 -13.30 8.57 0.09
C ALA A 105 -12.61 7.19 0.10
N HIS A 106 -11.46 7.05 -0.58
CA HIS A 106 -10.74 5.79 -0.61
C HIS A 106 -10.33 5.34 0.80
N VAL A 107 -10.65 4.08 1.12
CA VAL A 107 -10.32 3.45 2.41
C VAL A 107 -8.81 3.41 2.68
N ASP A 108 -7.99 3.60 1.66
CA ASP A 108 -6.53 3.69 1.76
C ASP A 108 -6.11 4.79 2.76
N ALA A 109 -6.89 5.85 2.95
CA ALA A 109 -6.68 6.85 4.00
C ALA A 109 -6.61 6.21 5.41
N VAL A 110 -7.54 5.28 5.71
CA VAL A 110 -7.57 4.53 6.98
C VAL A 110 -6.33 3.67 7.11
N MET A 111 -6.00 2.90 6.07
CA MET A 111 -4.85 2.00 6.05
C MET A 111 -3.55 2.78 6.30
N ILE A 112 -3.37 3.90 5.61
CA ILE A 112 -2.18 4.75 5.68
C ILE A 112 -2.07 5.44 7.03
N SER A 113 -3.19 5.90 7.62
CA SER A 113 -3.19 6.50 8.96
C SER A 113 -2.68 5.51 10.02
N PHE A 114 -3.14 4.25 9.98
CA PHE A 114 -2.69 3.22 10.92
C PHE A 114 -1.24 2.78 10.63
N MET A 115 -0.83 2.77 9.36
CA MET A 115 0.55 2.55 8.96
C MET A 115 1.49 3.62 9.55
N MET A 116 1.16 4.90 9.39
CA MET A 116 1.96 6.00 9.94
C MET A 116 1.88 6.04 11.46
N LEU A 117 0.75 5.66 12.06
CA LEU A 117 0.62 5.53 13.51
C LEU A 117 1.54 4.43 14.06
N ALA A 118 1.73 3.33 13.32
CA ALA A 118 2.68 2.28 13.69
C ALA A 118 4.12 2.81 13.72
N PHE A 119 4.54 3.57 12.70
CA PHE A 119 5.84 4.24 12.69
C PHE A 119 5.98 5.28 13.81
N TRP A 120 4.95 6.09 14.04
CA TRP A 120 4.93 7.08 15.11
C TRP A 120 5.18 6.43 16.47
N PHE A 121 4.48 5.34 16.79
CA PHE A 121 4.70 4.58 18.01
C PHE A 121 6.09 3.96 18.10
N LEU A 122 6.61 3.44 16.99
CA LEU A 122 7.93 2.83 16.92
C LEU A 122 9.04 3.85 17.26
N ILE A 123 8.90 5.07 16.76
CA ILE A 123 9.88 6.16 16.94
C ILE A 123 9.72 6.78 18.33
N LYS A 124 8.48 6.97 18.78
CA LYS A 124 8.20 7.52 20.11
C LYS A 124 8.66 6.60 21.24
N GLU A 125 8.58 5.28 21.06
CA GLU A 125 9.18 4.33 22.02
C GLU A 125 10.66 4.61 22.21
N SER A 126 11.35 4.73 21.09
CA SER A 126 12.78 4.99 21.03
C SER A 126 13.20 6.15 21.93
N ASN A 127 12.38 7.20 21.95
CA ASN A 127 12.70 8.46 22.64
C ASN A 127 12.15 8.53 24.08
N GLN A 128 11.21 7.68 24.48
CA GLN A 128 10.49 7.86 25.74
C GLN A 128 10.23 6.56 26.53
N SER A 129 9.46 5.61 25.99
CA SER A 129 8.95 4.47 26.78
C SER A 129 8.65 3.22 25.95
N LYS A 130 9.07 2.06 26.48
CA LYS A 130 8.84 0.73 25.91
C LYS A 130 7.35 0.39 25.70
N ALA A 131 6.42 1.08 26.37
CA ALA A 131 4.98 0.88 26.21
C ALA A 131 4.50 1.22 24.79
N TYR A 132 5.13 2.19 24.13
CA TYR A 132 4.76 2.61 22.77
C TYR A 132 5.01 1.51 21.73
N LEU A 133 5.94 0.56 21.95
CA LEU A 133 6.10 -0.58 21.04
C LEU A 133 4.84 -1.45 20.95
N SER A 134 4.07 -1.58 22.03
CA SER A 134 2.79 -2.28 21.97
C SER A 134 1.81 -1.53 21.06
N GLY A 135 1.78 -0.19 21.13
CA GLY A 135 1.03 0.64 20.19
C GLY A 135 1.39 0.37 18.72
N SER A 136 2.68 0.20 18.41
CA SER A 136 3.13 -0.11 17.04
C SER A 136 2.59 -1.46 16.53
N VAL A 137 2.42 -2.45 17.41
CA VAL A 137 1.84 -3.76 17.08
C VAL A 137 0.36 -3.63 16.72
N PHE A 138 -0.42 -2.96 17.57
CA PHE A 138 -1.85 -2.75 17.32
C PHE A 138 -2.09 -1.92 16.06
N ALA A 139 -1.30 -0.86 15.86
CA ALA A 139 -1.43 0.01 14.69
C ALA A 139 -1.07 -0.72 13.39
N LEU A 140 0.03 -1.50 13.35
CA LEU A 140 0.38 -2.26 12.14
C LEU A 140 -0.66 -3.36 11.86
N ALA A 141 -1.15 -4.03 12.90
CA ALA A 141 -2.23 -5.02 12.74
C ALA A 141 -3.50 -4.35 12.19
N ALA A 142 -3.88 -3.17 12.70
CA ALA A 142 -5.04 -2.43 12.19
C ALA A 142 -4.88 -2.00 10.73
N ALA A 143 -3.67 -1.57 10.32
CA ALA A 143 -3.36 -1.25 8.93
C ALA A 143 -3.52 -2.47 8.01
N ILE A 144 -2.93 -3.62 8.40
CA ILE A 144 -3.04 -4.89 7.66
C ILE A 144 -4.48 -5.39 7.61
N LEU A 145 -5.24 -5.22 8.69
CA LEU A 145 -6.66 -5.58 8.76
C LEU A 145 -7.57 -4.53 8.09
N THR A 146 -7.02 -3.48 7.47
CA THR A 146 -7.76 -2.61 6.56
C THR A 146 -7.65 -3.18 5.14
N LYS A 147 -6.41 -3.42 4.69
CA LYS A 147 -6.04 -4.15 3.48
C LYS A 147 -4.71 -4.86 3.73
N PHE A 148 -4.45 -6.00 3.09
CA PHE A 148 -3.24 -6.79 3.35
C PHE A 148 -1.91 -6.07 3.06
N LEU A 149 -1.90 -5.02 2.22
CA LEU A 149 -0.68 -4.40 1.68
C LEU A 149 0.38 -4.00 2.74
N PRO A 150 0.05 -3.41 3.90
CA PRO A 150 1.03 -3.04 4.93
C PRO A 150 1.79 -4.22 5.55
N ILE A 151 1.41 -5.48 5.25
CA ILE A 151 2.18 -6.66 5.69
C ILE A 151 3.60 -6.66 5.12
N LEU A 152 3.79 -5.99 3.98
CA LEU A 152 5.10 -5.79 3.36
C LEU A 152 6.07 -4.99 4.26
N LEU A 153 5.55 -4.28 5.25
CA LEU A 153 6.34 -3.54 6.24
C LEU A 153 6.74 -4.38 7.44
N LEU A 154 6.16 -5.58 7.62
CA LEU A 154 6.47 -6.44 8.77
C LEU A 154 7.98 -6.66 8.99
N PRO A 155 8.82 -6.88 7.96
CA PRO A 155 10.27 -7.05 8.15
C PRO A 155 10.98 -5.86 8.83
N ILE A 156 10.41 -4.66 8.74
CA ILE A 156 10.95 -3.43 9.33
C ILE A 156 10.68 -3.39 10.85
N PHE A 157 9.45 -3.76 11.24
CA PHE A 157 9.04 -3.81 12.64
C PHE A 157 9.54 -5.06 13.36
N TRP A 158 9.72 -6.16 12.62
CA TRP A 158 10.03 -7.49 13.16
C TRP A 158 11.22 -7.50 14.12
N TRP A 159 12.31 -6.85 13.73
CA TRP A 159 13.56 -6.82 14.50
C TRP A 159 13.53 -5.84 15.68
N ARG A 160 12.56 -4.91 15.70
CA ARG A 160 12.30 -4.01 16.81
C ARG A 160 11.43 -4.66 17.88
N TRP A 161 10.60 -5.63 17.49
CA TRP A 161 9.73 -6.36 18.38
C TRP A 161 10.44 -7.54 19.05
N GLY A 162 10.35 -7.61 20.38
CA GLY A 162 10.63 -8.84 21.13
C GLY A 162 9.60 -9.93 20.85
N TRP A 163 9.89 -11.16 21.28
CA TRP A 163 9.05 -12.34 21.00
C TRP A 163 7.59 -12.16 21.44
N GLU A 164 7.34 -11.63 22.63
CA GLU A 164 5.99 -11.36 23.15
C GLU A 164 5.15 -10.50 22.19
N LYS A 165 5.73 -9.43 21.66
CA LYS A 165 5.05 -8.50 20.76
C LYS A 165 4.76 -9.12 19.39
N ARG A 166 5.65 -10.00 18.92
CA ARG A 166 5.41 -10.80 17.71
C ARG A 166 4.25 -11.77 17.92
N MET A 167 4.18 -12.43 19.08
CA MET A 167 3.06 -13.31 19.41
C MET A 167 1.74 -12.52 19.48
N VAL A 168 1.72 -11.39 20.19
CA VAL A 168 0.53 -10.52 20.27
C VAL A 168 0.09 -10.09 18.88
N PHE A 169 1.01 -9.68 18.01
CA PHE A 169 0.70 -9.32 16.62
C PHE A 169 -0.03 -10.45 15.88
N PHE A 170 0.49 -11.68 15.91
CA PHE A 170 -0.17 -12.81 15.24
C PHE A 170 -1.51 -13.17 15.88
N ILE A 171 -1.61 -13.15 17.21
CA ILE A 171 -2.86 -13.41 17.92
C ILE A 171 -3.92 -12.39 17.51
N LEU A 172 -3.57 -11.10 17.42
CA LEU A 172 -4.50 -10.06 16.98
C LEU A 172 -5.01 -10.30 15.56
N LEU A 173 -4.12 -10.63 14.62
CA LEU A 173 -4.53 -10.94 13.23
C LEU A 173 -5.42 -12.18 13.19
N VAL A 174 -5.03 -13.26 13.85
CA VAL A 174 -5.78 -14.52 13.86
C VAL A 174 -7.15 -14.34 14.51
N LEU A 175 -7.25 -13.64 15.63
CA LEU A 175 -8.53 -13.39 16.30
C LEU A 175 -9.42 -12.48 15.46
N ALA A 176 -8.88 -11.36 14.94
CA ALA A 176 -9.66 -10.41 14.15
C ALA A 176 -10.22 -11.04 12.87
N LEU A 177 -9.44 -11.86 12.18
CA LEU A 177 -9.91 -12.63 11.02
C LEU A 177 -10.83 -13.78 11.48
N GLY A 178 -10.46 -14.48 12.55
CA GLY A 178 -11.14 -15.66 13.07
C GLY A 178 -12.62 -15.44 13.41
N VAL A 179 -12.96 -14.26 13.92
CA VAL A 179 -14.36 -13.87 14.23
C VAL A 179 -15.28 -13.96 13.01
N PHE A 180 -14.76 -13.81 11.80
CA PHE A 180 -15.54 -13.83 10.56
C PHE A 180 -15.53 -15.18 9.84
N ILE A 181 -14.77 -16.16 10.33
CA ILE A 181 -14.72 -17.49 9.70
C ILE A 181 -16.07 -18.20 9.85
N PRO A 182 -16.75 -18.20 11.02
CA PRO A 182 -18.10 -18.73 11.11
C PRO A 182 -19.05 -17.99 10.16
N GLY A 183 -19.70 -18.76 9.28
CA GLY A 183 -20.69 -18.25 8.31
C GLY A 183 -20.14 -17.78 6.96
N ALA A 184 -18.87 -17.41 6.84
CA ALA A 184 -18.26 -17.05 5.55
C ALA A 184 -17.19 -18.04 5.06
N GLY A 185 -16.53 -18.76 5.98
CA GLY A 185 -15.42 -19.63 5.66
C GLY A 185 -14.16 -18.88 5.20
N TRP A 186 -13.16 -19.65 4.76
CA TRP A 186 -11.85 -19.12 4.38
C TRP A 186 -11.82 -18.48 2.99
N GLY A 187 -12.63 -18.96 2.04
CA GLY A 187 -12.59 -18.47 0.65
C GLY A 187 -11.36 -18.92 -0.16
N ILE A 188 -10.63 -19.93 0.32
CA ILE A 188 -9.41 -20.45 -0.34
C ILE A 188 -9.76 -21.40 -1.49
N PHE A 189 -10.86 -22.14 -1.36
CA PHE A 189 -11.37 -23.09 -2.36
C PHE A 189 -12.78 -22.68 -2.83
N GLY A 190 -13.24 -23.23 -3.95
CA GLY A 190 -14.61 -23.02 -4.46
C GLY A 190 -14.73 -21.96 -5.57
N PRO A 191 -15.94 -21.41 -5.78
CA PRO A 191 -16.22 -20.39 -6.82
C PRO A 191 -15.45 -19.09 -6.60
N VAL A 192 -15.05 -18.42 -7.68
CA VAL A 192 -14.25 -17.17 -7.66
C VAL A 192 -15.19 -15.96 -7.57
N ASP A 193 -16.05 -15.95 -6.55
CA ASP A 193 -17.09 -14.93 -6.29
C ASP A 193 -16.75 -14.04 -5.08
N GLY A 194 -15.52 -14.11 -4.60
CA GLY A 194 -15.04 -13.29 -3.50
C GLY A 194 -15.48 -13.76 -2.11
N THR A 195 -16.32 -14.78 -2.00
CA THR A 195 -16.84 -15.27 -0.71
C THR A 195 -15.74 -15.86 0.18
N GLY A 196 -15.91 -15.69 1.49
CA GLY A 196 -14.91 -16.01 2.50
C GLY A 196 -13.84 -14.94 2.65
N ILE A 197 -13.13 -14.95 3.78
CA ILE A 197 -12.21 -13.89 4.17
C ILE A 197 -11.10 -13.64 3.13
N PHE A 198 -10.62 -14.70 2.47
CA PHE A 198 -9.59 -14.62 1.43
C PHE A 198 -10.15 -14.73 0.00
N GLY A 199 -11.47 -14.78 -0.17
CA GLY A 199 -12.10 -14.96 -1.48
C GLY A 199 -11.74 -13.84 -2.46
N ALA A 200 -11.87 -12.58 -2.01
CA ALA A 200 -11.49 -11.43 -2.81
C ALA A 200 -10.00 -11.46 -3.19
N LEU A 201 -9.12 -11.75 -2.23
CA LEU A 201 -7.68 -11.86 -2.49
C LEU A 201 -7.38 -12.87 -3.62
N ARG A 202 -8.14 -13.96 -3.70
CA ARG A 202 -8.02 -14.95 -4.77
C ARG A 202 -8.37 -14.37 -6.14
N ILE A 203 -9.40 -13.52 -6.22
CA ILE A 203 -9.75 -12.78 -7.44
C ILE A 203 -8.58 -11.88 -7.87
N TYR A 204 -8.02 -11.09 -6.94
CA TYR A 204 -6.90 -10.19 -7.24
C TYR A 204 -5.67 -10.95 -7.77
N ILE A 205 -5.34 -12.10 -7.16
CA ILE A 205 -4.18 -12.91 -7.57
C ILE A 205 -4.44 -13.60 -8.92
N GLN A 206 -5.66 -14.07 -9.18
CA GLN A 206 -5.96 -14.89 -10.35
C GLN A 206 -6.29 -14.07 -11.59
N GLY A 207 -7.15 -13.05 -11.47
CA GLY A 207 -7.78 -12.41 -12.62
C GLY A 207 -7.44 -10.94 -12.85
N TRP A 208 -7.10 -10.19 -11.80
CA TRP A 208 -6.92 -8.75 -11.96
C TRP A 208 -5.55 -8.42 -12.56
N ASN A 209 -5.60 -7.66 -13.65
CA ASN A 209 -4.45 -7.14 -14.36
C ASN A 209 -4.84 -5.79 -14.93
N TYR A 210 -4.16 -4.74 -14.50
CA TYR A 210 -4.47 -3.38 -14.89
C TYR A 210 -3.27 -2.48 -14.60
N ASN A 211 -2.80 -1.77 -15.62
CA ASN A 211 -1.75 -0.78 -15.53
C ASN A 211 -0.47 -1.27 -14.82
N GLY A 212 -0.12 -2.55 -14.99
CA GLY A 212 1.12 -3.10 -14.43
C GLY A 212 2.36 -2.50 -15.09
N SER A 213 3.47 -2.44 -14.34
CA SER A 213 4.79 -2.02 -14.85
C SER A 213 5.62 -3.20 -15.35
N ILE A 214 6.62 -3.63 -14.57
CA ILE A 214 7.55 -4.72 -14.94
C ILE A 214 6.78 -6.00 -15.21
N TYR A 215 5.73 -6.28 -14.43
CA TYR A 215 4.86 -7.43 -14.64
C TYR A 215 4.28 -7.45 -16.05
N HIS A 216 3.75 -6.32 -16.53
CA HIS A 216 3.13 -6.24 -17.84
C HIS A 216 4.16 -6.52 -18.95
N TRP A 217 5.35 -5.92 -18.87
CA TRP A 217 6.40 -6.18 -19.86
C TRP A 217 6.91 -7.63 -19.81
N LEU A 218 6.96 -8.22 -18.62
CA LEU A 218 7.32 -9.62 -18.42
C LEU A 218 6.30 -10.57 -19.04
N GLU A 219 4.99 -10.35 -18.82
CA GLU A 219 3.95 -11.19 -19.42
C GLU A 219 3.89 -11.04 -20.94
N VAL A 220 4.07 -9.84 -21.48
CA VAL A 220 4.15 -9.60 -22.94
C VAL A 220 5.36 -10.30 -23.54
N TRP A 221 6.52 -10.20 -22.89
CA TRP A 221 7.74 -10.86 -23.36
C TRP A 221 7.64 -12.39 -23.32
N LEU A 222 7.13 -12.96 -22.23
CA LEU A 222 6.98 -14.41 -22.08
C LEU A 222 5.89 -15.00 -22.99
N SER A 223 4.81 -14.25 -23.23
CA SER A 223 3.73 -14.70 -24.11
C SER A 223 3.99 -14.45 -25.59
N GLY A 224 4.89 -13.52 -25.93
CA GLY A 224 5.10 -13.03 -27.29
C GLY A 224 3.94 -12.20 -27.83
N TYR A 225 2.97 -11.81 -27.00
CA TYR A 225 1.74 -11.12 -27.42
C TYR A 225 1.74 -9.66 -26.96
N ALA A 226 1.94 -8.73 -27.90
CA ALA A 226 1.93 -7.30 -27.62
C ALA A 226 0.49 -6.76 -27.50
N THR A 227 0.13 -6.24 -26.33
CA THR A 227 -1.19 -5.66 -26.05
C THR A 227 -1.04 -4.40 -25.19
N PRO A 228 -1.93 -3.40 -25.34
CA PRO A 228 -1.92 -2.24 -24.45
C PRO A 228 -2.38 -2.58 -23.02
N GLY A 229 -3.10 -3.69 -22.79
CA GLY A 229 -3.59 -4.08 -21.47
C GLY A 229 -3.16 -5.46 -21.04
N ALA A 230 -4.00 -6.14 -20.25
CA ALA A 230 -3.77 -7.53 -19.87
C ALA A 230 -3.60 -8.46 -21.09
N VAL A 231 -2.64 -9.39 -21.01
CA VAL A 231 -2.47 -10.43 -22.04
C VAL A 231 -3.64 -11.43 -21.99
N PRO A 232 -4.36 -11.67 -23.10
CA PRO A 232 -5.51 -12.59 -23.11
C PRO A 232 -5.08 -14.06 -22.94
N ILE A 233 -5.43 -14.65 -21.79
CA ILE A 233 -5.06 -16.03 -21.41
C ILE A 233 -5.59 -17.07 -22.41
N ASP A 234 -6.74 -16.81 -23.00
CA ASP A 234 -7.39 -17.64 -24.02
C ASP A 234 -6.58 -17.72 -25.33
N LEU A 235 -5.82 -16.68 -25.66
CA LEU A 235 -5.00 -16.63 -26.87
C LEU A 235 -3.59 -17.21 -26.67
N VAL A 236 -2.96 -16.92 -25.53
CA VAL A 236 -1.54 -17.27 -25.30
C VAL A 236 -1.34 -18.49 -24.39
N GLY A 237 -2.42 -19.00 -23.80
CA GLY A 237 -2.39 -20.07 -22.81
C GLY A 237 -1.96 -19.60 -21.42
N LYS A 238 -2.10 -20.50 -20.44
CA LYS A 238 -1.88 -20.18 -19.01
C LYS A 238 -0.41 -20.12 -18.61
N ALA A 239 0.45 -20.87 -19.30
CA ALA A 239 1.87 -21.03 -18.93
C ALA A 239 2.64 -19.71 -18.83
N PRO A 240 2.68 -18.83 -19.85
CA PRO A 240 3.46 -17.59 -19.77
C PRO A 240 2.98 -16.66 -18.64
N ILE A 241 1.67 -16.61 -18.40
CA ILE A 241 1.08 -15.77 -17.34
C ILE A 241 1.42 -16.30 -15.95
N TYR A 242 1.35 -17.63 -15.74
CA TYR A 242 1.76 -18.23 -14.47
C TYR A 242 3.25 -18.11 -14.21
N ILE A 243 4.09 -18.22 -15.24
CA ILE A 243 5.54 -17.98 -15.11
C ILE A 243 5.80 -16.51 -14.74
N ALA A 244 5.15 -15.54 -15.40
CA ALA A 244 5.26 -14.12 -15.07
C ALA A 244 4.87 -13.83 -13.60
N LYS A 245 3.76 -14.41 -13.14
CA LYS A 245 3.31 -14.31 -11.74
C LYS A 245 4.29 -14.96 -10.76
N ALA A 246 4.83 -16.14 -11.08
CA ALA A 246 5.80 -16.81 -10.23
C ALA A 246 7.11 -16.01 -10.08
N ILE A 247 7.64 -15.47 -11.19
CA ILE A 247 8.80 -14.58 -11.17
C ILE A 247 8.52 -13.34 -10.33
N THR A 248 7.36 -12.73 -10.51
CA THR A 248 6.92 -11.55 -9.74
C THR A 248 6.86 -11.83 -8.23
N ILE A 249 6.26 -12.96 -7.83
CA ILE A 249 6.21 -13.39 -6.43
C ILE A 249 7.63 -13.61 -5.88
N ALA A 250 8.52 -14.24 -6.66
CA ALA A 250 9.91 -14.46 -6.26
C ALA A 250 10.67 -13.14 -6.07
N LEU A 251 10.46 -12.16 -6.96
CA LEU A 251 11.06 -10.82 -6.86
C LEU A 251 10.53 -10.05 -5.64
N LEU A 252 9.22 -10.11 -5.38
CA LEU A 252 8.62 -9.51 -4.18
C LEU A 252 9.13 -10.18 -2.89
N GLY A 253 9.23 -11.51 -2.88
CA GLY A 253 9.82 -12.26 -1.77
C GLY A 253 11.29 -11.88 -1.55
N SER A 254 12.05 -11.70 -2.61
CA SER A 254 13.45 -11.25 -2.54
C SER A 254 13.56 -9.83 -1.99
N ALA A 255 12.69 -8.91 -2.41
CA ALA A 255 12.62 -7.55 -1.87
C ALA A 255 12.27 -7.55 -0.37
N ALA A 256 11.33 -8.40 0.06
CA ALA A 256 10.96 -8.56 1.46
C ALA A 256 12.10 -9.16 2.31
N LEU A 257 12.80 -10.17 1.79
CA LEU A 257 13.98 -10.76 2.45
C LEU A 257 15.13 -9.74 2.57
N LEU A 258 15.41 -9.00 1.49
CA LEU A 258 16.40 -7.93 1.50
C LEU A 258 16.04 -6.84 2.51
N THR A 259 14.76 -6.43 2.56
CA THR A 259 14.24 -5.48 3.55
C THR A 259 14.45 -6.01 4.96
N GLY A 260 14.14 -7.28 5.21
CA GLY A 260 14.35 -7.92 6.52
C GLY A 260 15.83 -7.96 6.91
N TRP A 261 16.71 -8.33 5.98
CA TRP A 261 18.16 -8.35 6.23
C TRP A 261 18.72 -6.95 6.51
N LEU A 262 18.36 -5.95 5.71
CA LEU A 262 18.77 -4.56 5.92
C LEU A 262 18.22 -4.01 7.24
N SER A 263 16.96 -4.28 7.57
CA SER A 263 16.35 -3.88 8.84
C SER A 263 17.08 -4.48 10.03
N TRP A 264 17.42 -5.78 9.96
CA TRP A 264 18.21 -6.44 10.99
C TRP A 264 19.59 -5.80 11.16
N ARG A 265 20.30 -5.50 10.06
CA ARG A 265 21.59 -4.79 10.10
C ARG A 265 21.41 -3.44 10.80
N ILE A 266 20.47 -2.61 10.34
CA ILE A 266 20.21 -1.26 10.89
C ILE A 266 19.91 -1.33 12.40
N VAL A 267 19.17 -2.34 12.86
CA VAL A 267 18.85 -2.50 14.28
C VAL A 267 20.03 -2.99 15.12
N LYS A 268 20.88 -3.85 14.57
CA LYS A 268 21.97 -4.52 15.30
C LYS A 268 23.29 -3.75 15.33
N PHE A 269 23.62 -2.98 14.30
CA PHE A 269 24.89 -2.24 14.28
C PHE A 269 24.81 -0.98 15.14
N GLU A 270 25.69 -0.89 16.15
CA GLU A 270 25.74 0.21 17.12
C GLU A 270 26.24 1.55 16.55
N HIS A 271 26.64 1.59 15.27
CA HIS A 271 27.19 2.79 14.65
C HIS A 271 26.14 3.87 14.34
N TYR A 272 24.84 3.54 14.41
CA TYR A 272 23.77 4.52 14.17
C TYR A 272 23.35 5.18 15.48
N THR A 273 23.23 6.51 15.44
CA THR A 273 22.43 7.19 16.47
C THR A 273 20.98 6.68 16.41
N LEU A 274 20.25 6.92 17.49
CA LEU A 274 18.87 6.48 17.60
C LEU A 274 17.97 7.01 16.47
N ASP A 275 18.11 8.31 16.19
CA ASP A 275 17.30 9.00 15.18
C ASP A 275 17.71 8.59 13.76
N ASP A 276 19.01 8.40 13.50
CA ASP A 276 19.47 7.95 12.18
C ASP A 276 19.01 6.52 11.90
N ARG A 277 18.99 5.66 12.91
CA ARG A 277 18.42 4.32 12.82
C ARG A 277 16.93 4.37 12.46
N ASN A 278 16.16 5.21 13.16
CA ASN A 278 14.72 5.35 12.93
C ASN A 278 14.43 5.91 11.54
N LEU A 279 15.16 6.94 11.12
CA LEU A 279 15.05 7.53 9.80
C LEU A 279 15.40 6.52 8.69
N ALA A 280 16.47 5.74 8.88
CA ALA A 280 16.86 4.68 7.95
C ALA A 280 15.77 3.61 7.79
N LEU A 281 15.13 3.19 8.88
CA LEU A 281 14.03 2.20 8.84
C LEU A 281 12.79 2.73 8.11
N ILE A 282 12.42 3.99 8.31
CA ILE A 282 11.28 4.60 7.58
C ILE A 282 11.59 4.70 6.10
N ARG A 283 12.80 5.14 5.73
CA ARG A 283 13.21 5.21 4.32
C ARG A 283 13.26 3.84 3.66
N LEU A 284 13.71 2.83 4.41
CA LEU A 284 13.73 1.44 3.95
C LEU A 284 12.32 0.90 3.65
N ALA A 285 11.25 1.46 4.23
CA ALA A 285 9.87 1.12 3.91
C ALA A 285 9.47 1.38 2.45
N LEU A 286 10.16 2.29 1.77
CA LEU A 286 9.97 2.53 0.34
C LEU A 286 10.42 1.35 -0.52
N LEU A 287 11.35 0.51 -0.06
CA LEU A 287 11.85 -0.64 -0.82
C LEU A 287 10.76 -1.70 -1.08
N PRO A 288 10.12 -2.31 -0.06
CA PRO A 288 9.13 -3.35 -0.31
C PRO A 288 7.84 -2.79 -0.92
N LEU A 289 7.45 -1.55 -0.58
CA LEU A 289 6.25 -0.91 -1.14
C LEU A 289 6.47 -0.44 -2.59
N GLY A 290 7.64 0.13 -2.89
CA GLY A 290 8.03 0.47 -4.24
C GLY A 290 8.17 -0.78 -5.11
N ALA A 291 8.77 -1.86 -4.60
CA ALA A 291 8.82 -3.14 -5.28
C ALA A 291 7.40 -3.66 -5.60
N TYR A 292 6.46 -3.55 -4.66
CA TYR A 292 5.05 -3.88 -4.91
C TYR A 292 4.46 -3.08 -6.07
N LEU A 293 4.59 -1.75 -6.07
CA LEU A 293 4.04 -0.89 -7.13
C LEU A 293 4.64 -1.18 -8.52
N LEU A 294 5.91 -1.59 -8.58
CA LEU A 294 6.59 -1.84 -9.85
C LEU A 294 6.42 -3.28 -10.36
N LEU A 295 6.14 -4.23 -9.48
CA LEU A 295 6.07 -5.66 -9.81
C LEU A 295 4.66 -6.21 -9.80
N THR A 296 3.68 -5.57 -9.18
CA THR A 296 2.30 -6.09 -9.17
C THR A 296 1.66 -6.05 -10.56
N ALA A 297 0.72 -6.97 -10.81
CA ALA A 297 -0.07 -7.02 -12.04
C ALA A 297 -1.13 -5.91 -12.12
N THR A 298 -1.50 -5.33 -10.98
CA THR A 298 -2.56 -4.32 -10.88
C THR A 298 -2.05 -3.10 -10.12
N VAL A 299 -2.01 -1.93 -10.77
CA VAL A 299 -1.63 -0.65 -10.17
C VAL A 299 -2.74 0.36 -10.45
N HIS A 300 -3.65 0.52 -9.48
CA HIS A 300 -4.58 1.64 -9.49
C HIS A 300 -3.92 2.91 -8.94
N PRO A 301 -4.34 4.11 -9.38
CA PRO A 301 -3.80 5.39 -8.89
C PRO A 301 -3.71 5.47 -7.35
N TRP A 302 -4.78 5.11 -6.64
CA TRP A 302 -4.79 5.13 -5.18
C TRP A 302 -3.73 4.21 -4.52
N TYR A 303 -3.18 3.20 -5.21
CA TYR A 303 -2.09 2.39 -4.64
C TYR A 303 -0.81 3.22 -4.42
N VAL A 304 -0.59 4.24 -5.24
CA VAL A 304 0.59 5.12 -5.13
C VAL A 304 0.52 5.98 -3.88
N THR A 305 -0.68 6.30 -3.37
CA THR A 305 -0.85 7.08 -2.13
C THR A 305 -0.16 6.43 -0.93
N LEU A 306 -0.01 5.10 -0.94
CA LEU A 306 0.63 4.31 0.12
C LEU A 306 2.08 4.75 0.41
N ILE A 307 2.82 5.17 -0.60
CA ILE A 307 4.22 5.58 -0.43
C ILE A 307 4.40 7.08 -0.22
N VAL A 308 3.43 7.91 -0.60
CA VAL A 308 3.53 9.38 -0.55
C VAL A 308 3.95 9.89 0.83
N PRO A 309 3.34 9.50 1.97
CA PRO A 309 3.77 10.00 3.27
C PRO A 309 5.20 9.58 3.63
N LEU A 310 5.68 8.44 3.13
CA LEU A 310 7.05 7.97 3.35
C LEU A 310 8.08 8.76 2.52
N THR A 311 7.68 9.30 1.37
CA THR A 311 8.59 10.12 0.54
C THR A 311 8.97 11.45 1.22
N THR A 312 8.18 11.92 2.19
CA THR A 312 8.49 13.13 2.98
C THR A 312 9.82 13.03 3.72
N PHE A 313 10.24 11.80 4.07
CA PHE A 313 11.49 11.51 4.76
C PHE A 313 12.70 11.41 3.82
N LEU A 314 12.52 11.46 2.49
CA LEU A 314 13.63 11.50 1.53
C LEU A 314 14.28 12.87 1.42
N ILE A 315 13.65 13.92 1.95
CA ILE A 315 14.29 15.22 2.06
C ILE A 315 15.25 15.15 3.27
N PRO A 316 16.56 15.36 3.05
CA PRO A 316 17.58 15.11 4.06
C PRO A 316 17.57 16.16 5.18
N LYS A 317 18.28 15.83 6.27
CA LYS A 317 18.74 16.81 7.27
C LYS A 317 19.80 17.75 6.67
N ASP A 318 20.10 18.85 7.34
CA ASP A 318 21.11 19.83 6.87
C ASP A 318 22.53 19.22 6.77
N ASP A 319 22.82 18.20 7.57
CA ASP A 319 24.10 17.49 7.64
C ASP A 319 24.16 16.21 6.78
N GLU A 320 23.08 15.85 6.08
CA GLU A 320 23.00 14.65 5.27
C GLU A 320 23.23 14.92 3.77
N SER A 321 23.75 13.91 3.07
CA SER A 321 23.93 13.98 1.61
C SER A 321 22.63 14.36 0.88
N ILE A 322 22.71 15.44 0.10
CA ILE A 322 21.65 15.90 -0.80
C ILE A 322 21.27 14.81 -1.83
N GLY A 323 22.14 13.84 -2.07
CA GLY A 323 21.91 12.75 -3.01
C GLY A 323 20.63 11.95 -2.72
N ILE A 324 20.25 11.78 -1.45
CA ILE A 324 19.04 11.01 -1.10
C ILE A 324 17.75 11.70 -1.55
N LYS A 325 17.74 13.05 -1.55
CA LYS A 325 16.62 13.86 -2.06
C LYS A 325 16.29 13.53 -3.51
N ARG A 326 17.25 13.04 -4.30
CA ARG A 326 17.02 12.72 -5.72
C ARG A 326 16.01 11.58 -5.90
N PHE A 327 15.94 10.66 -4.93
CA PHE A 327 14.98 9.56 -4.96
C PHE A 327 13.53 10.03 -4.74
N LEU A 328 13.30 11.27 -4.32
CA LEU A 328 11.96 11.85 -4.20
C LEU A 328 11.29 12.06 -5.56
N TRP A 329 12.05 12.56 -6.54
CA TRP A 329 11.53 12.98 -7.84
C TRP A 329 10.82 11.90 -8.66
N PRO A 330 11.32 10.66 -8.80
CA PRO A 330 10.57 9.63 -9.51
C PRO A 330 9.19 9.39 -8.87
N TRP A 331 9.09 9.40 -7.55
CA TRP A 331 7.82 9.17 -6.86
C TRP A 331 6.85 10.35 -6.96
N ILE A 332 7.35 11.60 -6.88
CA ILE A 332 6.51 12.78 -7.15
C ILE A 332 5.95 12.70 -8.56
N TYR A 333 6.82 12.45 -9.55
CA TYR A 333 6.42 12.30 -10.94
C TYR A 333 5.34 11.23 -11.10
N PHE A 334 5.59 10.03 -10.54
CA PHE A 334 4.68 8.91 -10.69
C PHE A 334 3.33 9.16 -10.00
N SER A 335 3.29 9.84 -8.86
CA SER A 335 2.04 10.23 -8.20
C SER A 335 1.15 11.13 -9.05
N ILE A 336 1.75 11.89 -9.97
CA ILE A 336 1.01 12.73 -10.93
C ILE A 336 0.70 11.92 -12.19
N ALA A 337 1.69 11.22 -12.75
CA ALA A 337 1.53 10.52 -14.02
C ALA A 337 0.52 9.37 -13.93
N VAL A 338 0.46 8.65 -12.81
CA VAL A 338 -0.42 7.49 -12.62
C VAL A 338 -1.90 7.83 -12.80
N THR A 339 -2.29 9.11 -12.62
CA THR A 339 -3.69 9.52 -12.84
C THR A 339 -4.10 9.41 -14.31
N LEU A 340 -3.16 9.34 -15.25
CA LEU A 340 -3.45 9.12 -16.67
C LEU A 340 -4.12 7.77 -16.92
N SER A 341 -3.87 6.77 -16.06
CA SER A 341 -4.58 5.48 -16.12
C SER A 341 -6.11 5.62 -15.97
N TYR A 342 -6.63 6.71 -15.37
CA TYR A 342 -8.07 6.98 -15.33
C TYR A 342 -8.71 7.16 -16.71
N LEU A 343 -7.93 7.43 -17.77
CA LEU A 343 -8.43 7.49 -19.14
C LEU A 343 -9.10 6.18 -19.57
N THR A 344 -8.77 5.04 -18.94
CA THR A 344 -9.47 3.76 -19.15
C THR A 344 -10.96 3.84 -18.84
N TYR A 345 -11.37 4.70 -17.89
CA TYR A 345 -12.75 4.80 -17.44
C TYR A 345 -13.57 5.87 -18.20
N LEU A 346 -12.99 6.53 -19.21
CA LEU A 346 -13.73 7.47 -20.08
C LEU A 346 -14.82 6.78 -20.90
N ASP A 347 -14.66 5.49 -21.20
CA ASP A 347 -15.70 4.63 -21.76
C ASP A 347 -15.97 3.47 -20.80
N PRO A 348 -16.93 3.63 -19.86
CA PRO A 348 -17.25 2.60 -18.87
C PRO A 348 -17.77 1.28 -19.47
N VAL A 349 -18.25 1.30 -20.71
CA VAL A 349 -18.78 0.11 -21.40
C VAL A 349 -17.65 -0.68 -22.05
N ASN A 350 -16.60 0.00 -22.53
CA ASN A 350 -15.46 -0.62 -23.19
C ASN A 350 -14.15 -0.21 -22.51
N LEU A 351 -13.95 -0.67 -21.27
CA LEU A 351 -12.72 -0.44 -20.53
C LEU A 351 -11.52 -0.93 -21.34
N ARG A 352 -10.62 0.00 -21.65
CA ARG A 352 -9.39 -0.29 -22.39
C ARG A 352 -8.21 0.48 -21.82
N GLU A 353 -7.05 -0.17 -21.82
CA GLU A 353 -5.79 0.47 -21.49
C GLU A 353 -5.15 1.06 -22.75
N PHE A 354 -4.30 2.07 -22.56
CA PHE A 354 -3.59 2.73 -23.64
C PHE A 354 -2.09 2.53 -23.47
N ARG A 355 -1.42 2.03 -24.51
CA ARG A 355 0.03 1.79 -24.48
C ARG A 355 0.79 3.07 -24.11
N TRP A 356 0.42 4.21 -24.68
CA TRP A 356 1.11 5.48 -24.43
C TRP A 356 0.98 5.94 -22.97
N VAL A 357 -0.12 5.62 -22.28
CA VAL A 357 -0.31 5.95 -20.86
C VAL A 357 0.76 5.21 -20.04
N ARG A 358 0.88 3.89 -20.21
CA ARG A 358 1.91 3.09 -19.53
C ARG A 358 3.33 3.59 -19.84
N LEU A 359 3.60 3.99 -21.08
CA LEU A 359 4.92 4.54 -21.45
C LEU A 359 5.18 5.88 -20.76
N MET A 360 4.20 6.78 -20.70
CA MET A 360 4.31 8.06 -20.00
C MET A 360 4.47 7.86 -18.50
N GLU A 361 3.78 6.91 -17.90
CA GLU A 361 3.89 6.67 -16.46
C GLU A 361 5.26 6.09 -16.07
N TYR A 362 5.73 5.06 -16.78
CA TYR A 362 6.86 4.27 -16.32
C TYR A 362 8.21 4.64 -16.94
N ILE A 363 8.29 5.09 -18.21
CA ILE A 363 9.60 5.42 -18.80
C ILE A 363 10.26 6.59 -18.08
N PRO A 364 9.59 7.75 -17.87
CA PRO A 364 10.20 8.87 -17.16
C PRO A 364 10.46 8.53 -15.69
N PHE A 365 9.59 7.72 -15.06
CA PHE A 365 9.85 7.19 -13.71
C PHE A 365 11.17 6.44 -13.64
N TYR A 366 11.40 5.46 -14.52
CA TYR A 366 12.65 4.70 -14.56
C TYR A 366 13.86 5.55 -14.95
N GLY A 367 13.68 6.53 -15.85
CA GLY A 367 14.71 7.49 -16.20
C GLY A 367 15.15 8.33 -15.00
N LEU A 368 14.19 8.88 -14.23
CA LEU A 368 14.44 9.64 -13.01
C LEU A 368 15.06 8.77 -11.91
N LEU A 369 14.59 7.53 -11.74
CA LEU A 369 15.14 6.60 -10.78
C LEU A 369 16.60 6.22 -11.12
N GLY A 370 16.87 5.91 -12.39
CA GLY A 370 18.22 5.63 -12.88
C GLY A 370 19.16 6.82 -12.73
N TRP A 371 18.68 8.04 -13.04
CA TRP A 371 19.42 9.27 -12.79
C TRP A 371 19.75 9.45 -11.30
N ALA A 372 18.78 9.25 -10.40
CA ALA A 372 19.00 9.36 -8.96
C ALA A 372 20.09 8.38 -8.47
N VAL A 373 20.03 7.12 -8.90
CA VAL A 373 21.03 6.09 -8.57
C VAL A 373 22.42 6.46 -9.09
N ILE A 374 22.54 6.84 -10.37
CA ILE A 374 23.84 7.20 -10.98
C ILE A 374 24.48 8.36 -10.23
N GLN A 375 23.70 9.40 -9.91
CA GLN A 375 24.23 10.57 -9.21
C GLN A 375 24.63 10.24 -7.77
N TYR A 376 23.84 9.42 -7.07
CA TYR A 376 24.16 8.97 -5.71
C TYR A 376 25.49 8.18 -5.66
N ILE A 377 25.71 7.26 -6.62
CA ILE A 377 26.97 6.51 -6.73
C ILE A 377 28.16 7.44 -7.02
N ARG A 378 27.98 8.42 -7.91
CA ARG A 378 29.04 9.39 -8.25
C ARG A 378 29.47 10.23 -7.05
N GLU A 379 28.52 10.68 -6.24
CA GLU A 379 28.80 11.43 -5.02
C GLU A 379 29.53 10.59 -3.98
N SER A 380 29.04 9.36 -3.73
CA SER A 380 29.69 8.44 -2.79
C SER A 380 31.17 8.17 -3.15
N LYS A 381 31.48 8.00 -4.44
CA LYS A 381 32.86 7.84 -4.91
C LYS A 381 33.72 9.08 -4.71
N LYS A 382 33.17 10.29 -4.97
CA LYS A 382 33.89 11.55 -4.75
C LYS A 382 34.23 11.77 -3.28
N THR A 383 33.30 11.46 -2.38
CA THR A 383 33.55 11.58 -0.93
C THR A 383 34.63 10.62 -0.47
N GLN A 384 34.66 9.38 -0.98
CA GLN A 384 35.72 8.41 -0.67
C GLN A 384 37.09 8.84 -1.22
N SER A 385 37.16 9.44 -2.41
CA SER A 385 38.43 9.93 -2.98
C SER A 385 39.01 11.17 -2.31
N LEU A 386 38.22 11.90 -1.51
CA LEU A 386 38.69 13.05 -0.73
C LEU A 386 39.20 12.66 0.68
N LEU A 387 38.94 11.41 1.08
CA LEU A 387 39.35 10.85 2.39
C LEU A 387 40.60 9.95 2.28
N VAL A 388 41.11 9.75 1.07
CA VAL A 388 42.39 9.09 0.74
C VAL A 388 43.34 10.16 0.25
#